data_AF-A0A7D6VNR9-F1
#
_entry.id   AF-A0A7D6VNR9-F1
#
_cell.length_a   1.000
_cell.length_b   1.000
_cell.length_c   1.000
_cell.angle_alpha   90.00
_cell.angle_beta   90.00
_cell.angle_gamma   90.00
#
_symmetry.space_group_name_H-M   'P 1'
#
loop_
_entity.id
_entity.type
_entity.pdbx_description
1 polymer ?
#
loop_
_entity_poly.entity_id
_entity_poly.type
_entity_poly.pdbx_seq_one_letter_code
_entity_poly.pdbx_strand_id
1 'polypeptide(L)'
;MTRGCIALTLGLLLLAGCRSHPEIPVSDEQSLVMESTILAAGITAEQPALTTSDIQPSASSRLYNERQEPVTVHYRFYWYDARGLEMHPLEAPRSVTIPARSSVTLYGSANFLGAHKVRLYLYL
;
A
#
# COMPACT_ATOMS: atom_id res chain seq x y z
N MET A 1 53.22 13.15 -17.89
CA MET A 1 52.34 13.58 -16.78
C MET A 1 50.86 13.29 -17.02
N THR A 2 50.42 13.02 -18.25
CA THR A 2 48.99 12.79 -18.63
C THR A 2 48.42 11.42 -18.23
N ARG A 3 49.25 10.36 -18.18
CA ARG A 3 48.79 8.99 -17.83
C ARG A 3 48.39 8.82 -16.36
N GLY A 4 49.03 9.55 -15.44
CA GLY A 4 48.70 9.52 -14.01
C GLY A 4 47.37 10.19 -13.70
N CYS A 5 47.03 11.28 -14.41
CA CYS A 5 45.74 11.95 -14.26
C CYS A 5 44.56 11.07 -14.69
N ILE A 6 44.71 10.25 -15.74
CA ILE A 6 43.65 9.35 -16.23
C ILE A 6 43.37 8.23 -15.23
N ALA A 7 44.40 7.69 -14.57
CA ALA A 7 44.24 6.67 -13.54
C ALA A 7 43.52 7.22 -12.29
N LEU A 8 43.81 8.48 -11.93
CA LEU A 8 43.17 9.17 -10.80
C LEU A 8 41.69 9.45 -11.06
N THR A 9 41.32 9.91 -12.27
CA THR A 9 39.91 10.15 -12.61
C THR A 9 39.10 8.87 -12.69
N LEU A 10 39.69 7.76 -13.17
CA LEU A 10 39.01 6.45 -13.19
C LEU A 10 38.75 5.90 -11.78
N GLY A 11 39.67 6.14 -10.84
CA GLY A 11 39.48 5.78 -9.43
C GLY A 11 38.36 6.57 -8.74
N LEU A 12 38.20 7.86 -9.05
CA LEU A 12 37.11 8.69 -8.52
C LEU A 12 35.72 8.29 -9.05
N LEU A 13 35.63 7.82 -10.30
CA LEU A 13 34.38 7.31 -10.87
C LEU A 13 33.92 5.99 -10.22
N LEU A 14 34.86 5.15 -9.79
CA LEU A 14 34.56 3.91 -9.06
C LEU A 14 34.10 4.15 -7.61
N LEU A 15 34.39 5.33 -7.05
CA LEU A 15 33.94 5.77 -5.72
C LEU A 15 32.60 6.51 -5.74
N ALA A 16 32.01 6.74 -6.93
CA ALA A 16 30.62 7.15 -7.05
C ALA A 16 29.71 5.96 -6.71
N GLY A 17 29.68 5.61 -5.42
CA GLY A 17 28.75 4.63 -4.89
C GLY A 17 27.33 5.02 -5.27
N CYS A 18 26.58 4.07 -5.84
CA CYS A 18 25.18 4.24 -6.15
C CYS A 18 24.48 4.79 -4.89
N ARG A 19 23.99 6.02 -4.97
CA ARG A 19 23.19 6.64 -3.93
C ARG A 19 21.84 5.95 -3.92
N SER A 20 21.77 4.72 -3.41
CA SER A 20 20.50 4.04 -3.16
C SER A 20 19.83 4.83 -2.04
N HIS A 21 18.82 5.61 -2.38
CA HIS A 21 17.93 6.18 -1.36
C HIS A 21 17.24 4.98 -0.70
N PRO A 22 17.59 4.62 0.55
CA PRO A 22 17.00 3.47 1.19
C PRO A 22 15.62 3.90 1.68
N GLU A 23 14.66 3.92 0.78
CA GLU A 23 13.26 3.80 1.15
C GLU A 23 13.02 2.32 1.43
N ILE A 24 12.22 1.99 2.45
CA ILE A 24 11.66 0.65 2.57
C ILE A 24 10.50 0.65 1.59
N PRO A 25 10.64 0.09 0.38
CA PRO A 25 9.64 0.30 -0.64
C PRO A 25 8.43 -0.54 -0.27
N VAL A 26 7.39 0.08 0.26
CA VAL A 26 6.05 -0.42 0.03
C VAL A 26 5.82 -0.24 -1.47
N SER A 27 5.88 -1.35 -2.19
CA SER A 27 5.63 -1.37 -3.64
C SER A 27 4.19 -0.96 -3.91
N ASP A 28 3.96 -0.08 -4.87
CA ASP A 28 2.61 0.28 -5.31
C ASP A 28 1.85 -0.95 -5.84
N GLU A 29 2.58 -1.97 -6.32
CA GLU A 29 2.02 -3.27 -6.74
C GLU A 29 1.52 -4.13 -5.56
N GLN A 30 1.95 -3.85 -4.33
CA GLN A 30 1.56 -4.57 -3.11
C GLN A 30 0.66 -3.73 -2.18
N SER A 31 -0.10 -2.81 -2.77
CA SER A 31 -1.10 -1.98 -2.07
C SER A 31 -2.36 -2.77 -1.67
N LEU A 32 -2.59 -3.95 -2.23
CA LEU A 32 -3.68 -4.85 -1.86
C LEU A 32 -3.13 -6.20 -1.40
N VAL A 33 -3.42 -6.57 -0.15
CA VAL A 33 -3.05 -7.86 0.43
C VAL A 33 -4.32 -8.61 0.82
N MET A 34 -4.49 -9.78 0.24
CA MET A 34 -5.63 -10.67 0.48
C MET A 34 -5.13 -12.00 1.02
N GLU A 35 -5.70 -12.46 2.13
CA GLU A 35 -5.49 -13.83 2.58
C GLU A 35 -6.09 -14.84 1.59
N SER A 36 -5.54 -16.05 1.57
CA SER A 36 -6.04 -17.14 0.71
C SER A 36 -7.50 -17.49 0.98
N THR A 37 -7.96 -17.28 2.21
CA THR A 37 -9.33 -17.45 2.68
C THR A 37 -10.31 -16.51 1.99
N ILE A 38 -9.92 -15.26 1.70
CA ILE A 38 -10.74 -14.27 0.99
C ILE A 38 -10.99 -14.71 -0.45
N LEU A 39 -9.93 -15.16 -1.12
CA LEU A 39 -10.01 -15.69 -2.49
C LEU A 39 -10.87 -16.96 -2.53
N ALA A 40 -10.68 -17.86 -1.56
CA ALA A 40 -11.50 -19.06 -1.42
C ALA A 40 -12.98 -18.75 -1.12
N ALA A 41 -13.25 -17.70 -0.35
CA ALA A 41 -14.60 -17.20 -0.10
C ALA A 41 -15.24 -16.57 -1.34
N GLY A 42 -14.51 -16.37 -2.44
CA GLY A 42 -15.04 -15.79 -3.68
C GLY A 42 -15.17 -14.26 -3.60
N ILE A 43 -14.33 -13.60 -2.81
CA ILE A 43 -14.25 -12.15 -2.77
C ILE A 43 -13.13 -11.67 -3.68
N THR A 44 -13.45 -10.72 -4.55
CA THR A 44 -12.47 -9.97 -5.34
C THR A 44 -12.41 -8.53 -4.83
N ALA A 45 -11.26 -7.88 -4.99
CA ALA A 45 -11.05 -6.51 -4.54
C ALA A 45 -10.24 -5.72 -5.57
N GLU A 46 -10.61 -4.45 -5.76
CA GLU A 46 -9.84 -3.49 -6.52
C GLU A 46 -8.69 -2.92 -5.67
N GLN A 47 -7.59 -2.52 -6.31
CA GLN A 47 -6.51 -1.81 -5.61
C GLN A 47 -7.06 -0.55 -4.93
N PRO A 48 -6.60 -0.23 -3.71
CA PRO A 48 -7.09 0.93 -3.00
C PRO A 48 -6.67 2.22 -3.68
N ALA A 49 -7.64 3.10 -3.96
CA ALA A 49 -7.38 4.44 -4.47
C ALA A 49 -7.11 5.40 -3.32
N LEU A 50 -5.93 6.03 -3.31
CA LEU A 50 -5.56 7.06 -2.35
C LEU A 50 -6.02 8.43 -2.85
N THR A 51 -6.70 9.19 -1.99
CA THR A 51 -7.00 10.61 -2.17
C THR A 51 -6.23 11.40 -1.13
N THR A 52 -5.15 12.05 -1.56
CA THR A 52 -4.37 12.97 -0.73
C THR A 52 -5.08 14.32 -0.67
N SER A 53 -5.71 14.63 0.46
CA SER A 53 -6.21 15.97 0.78
C SER A 53 -5.28 16.63 1.79
N ASP A 54 -5.13 17.95 1.71
CA ASP A 54 -4.32 18.76 2.63
C ASP A 54 -4.78 18.63 4.09
N ILE A 55 -6.04 18.24 4.31
CA ILE A 55 -6.66 18.15 5.62
C ILE A 55 -6.67 16.70 6.11
N GLN A 56 -7.12 15.77 5.26
CA GLN A 56 -7.28 14.38 5.66
C GLN A 56 -7.12 13.42 4.47
N PRO A 57 -5.99 12.69 4.37
CA PRO A 57 -5.85 11.63 3.39
C PRO A 57 -6.93 10.56 3.58
N SER A 58 -7.51 10.11 2.47
CA SER A 58 -8.55 9.08 2.47
C SER A 58 -8.24 8.02 1.42
N ALA A 59 -8.78 6.82 1.61
CA ALA A 59 -8.59 5.71 0.71
C ALA A 59 -9.91 4.97 0.53
N SER A 60 -10.12 4.43 -0.67
CA SER A 60 -11.28 3.60 -0.96
C SER A 60 -10.89 2.38 -1.77
N SER A 61 -11.65 1.29 -1.60
CA SER A 61 -11.46 0.06 -2.39
C SER A 61 -12.79 -0.62 -2.56
N ARG A 62 -13.08 -1.05 -3.79
CA ARG A 62 -14.32 -1.78 -4.09
C ARG A 62 -14.08 -3.28 -3.97
N LEU A 63 -14.92 -3.94 -3.19
CA LEU A 63 -14.98 -5.40 -3.09
C LEU A 63 -16.20 -5.91 -3.84
N TYR A 64 -16.10 -7.10 -4.41
CA TYR A 64 -17.21 -7.82 -5.03
C TYR A 64 -17.30 -9.25 -4.51
N ASN A 65 -18.53 -9.69 -4.25
CA ASN A 65 -18.83 -11.03 -3.79
C ASN A 65 -19.39 -11.89 -4.93
N GLU A 66 -18.61 -12.89 -5.36
CA GLU A 66 -18.97 -13.84 -6.40
C GLU A 66 -19.93 -14.94 -5.91
N ARG A 67 -20.16 -15.07 -4.60
CA ARG A 67 -21.03 -16.08 -4.01
C ARG A 67 -22.50 -15.68 -4.05
N GLN A 68 -23.35 -16.69 -3.90
CA GLN A 68 -24.81 -16.53 -3.77
C GLN A 68 -25.25 -16.26 -2.32
N GLU A 69 -24.30 -16.23 -1.38
CA GLU A 69 -24.54 -15.95 0.03
C GLU A 69 -23.73 -14.71 0.47
N PRO A 70 -24.20 -13.97 1.49
CA PRO A 70 -23.42 -12.87 2.06
C PRO A 70 -22.12 -13.36 2.70
N VAL A 71 -21.04 -12.61 2.53
CA VAL A 71 -19.73 -12.92 3.15
C VAL A 71 -19.32 -11.75 4.02
N THR A 72 -18.97 -12.02 5.27
CA THR A 72 -18.37 -11.03 6.16
C THR A 72 -16.86 -11.10 6.05
N VAL A 73 -16.23 -9.95 5.83
CA VAL A 73 -14.78 -9.81 5.77
C VAL A 73 -14.31 -8.80 6.81
N HIS A 74 -13.08 -8.99 7.27
CA HIS A 74 -12.35 -8.06 8.09
C HIS A 74 -11.30 -7.33 7.25
N TYR A 75 -11.11 -6.05 7.53
CA TYR A 75 -10.18 -5.23 6.79
C TYR A 75 -9.50 -4.16 7.63
N ARG A 76 -8.33 -3.72 7.16
CA ARG A 76 -7.61 -2.58 7.72
C ARG A 76 -6.83 -1.86 6.63
N PHE A 77 -6.88 -0.52 6.67
CA PHE A 77 -5.96 0.33 5.92
C PHE A 77 -4.71 0.60 6.75
N TYR A 78 -3.55 0.33 6.16
CA TYR A 78 -2.23 0.72 6.64
C TYR A 78 -1.76 1.91 5.82
N TRP A 79 -1.24 2.93 6.49
CA TRP A 79 -0.82 4.17 5.86
C TRP A 79 0.68 4.33 5.98
N TYR A 80 1.29 4.92 4.95
CA TYR A 80 2.73 5.12 4.91
C TYR A 80 3.06 6.55 4.50
N ASP A 81 4.16 7.07 5.06
CA ASP A 81 4.72 8.35 4.65
C ASP A 81 5.37 8.26 3.25
N ALA A 82 5.89 9.39 2.75
CA ALA A 82 6.54 9.43 1.44
C ALA A 82 7.75 8.47 1.31
N ARG A 83 8.38 8.09 2.43
CA ARG A 83 9.54 7.19 2.47
C ARG A 83 9.15 5.72 2.61
N GLY A 84 7.84 5.42 2.67
CA GLY A 84 7.32 4.08 2.88
C GLY A 84 7.33 3.61 4.34
N LEU A 85 7.47 4.51 5.31
CA LEU A 85 7.42 4.15 6.73
C LEU A 85 5.97 4.08 7.21
N GLU A 86 5.63 3.00 7.92
CA GLU A 86 4.30 2.81 8.48
C GLU A 86 3.97 3.90 9.50
N MET A 87 2.78 4.50 9.36
CA MET A 87 2.31 5.56 10.23
C MET A 87 1.49 4.99 11.38
N HIS A 88 1.64 5.60 12.56
CA HIS A 88 0.95 5.20 13.79
C HIS A 88 0.10 6.34 14.37
N PRO A 89 -0.94 6.04 15.16
CA PRO A 89 -1.38 4.70 15.58
C PRO A 89 -2.11 3.95 14.46
N LEU A 90 -2.08 2.61 14.53
CA LEU A 90 -2.82 1.78 13.59
C LEU A 90 -4.33 1.86 13.86
N GLU A 91 -5.12 1.94 12.79
CA GLU A 91 -6.58 1.87 12.91
C GLU A 91 -7.03 0.52 13.48
N ALA A 92 -8.13 0.49 14.23
CA ALA A 92 -8.73 -0.78 14.61
C ALA A 92 -9.20 -1.56 13.36
N PRO A 93 -9.13 -2.90 13.35
CA PRO A 93 -9.70 -3.68 12.26
C PRO A 93 -11.21 -3.41 12.18
N ARG A 94 -11.73 -3.34 10.97
CA ARG A 94 -13.15 -3.11 10.68
C ARG A 94 -13.72 -4.35 10.01
N SER A 95 -15.03 -4.51 10.10
CA SER A 95 -15.74 -5.63 9.48
C SER A 95 -16.82 -5.10 8.55
N VAL A 96 -17.08 -5.80 7.45
CA VAL A 96 -18.22 -5.51 6.58
C VAL A 96 -18.79 -6.80 6.00
N THR A 97 -20.11 -6.85 5.86
CA THR A 97 -20.80 -7.92 5.15
C THR A 97 -21.11 -7.48 3.73
N ILE A 98 -20.61 -8.23 2.76
CA ILE A 98 -20.83 -7.98 1.34
C ILE A 98 -22.00 -8.89 0.89
N PRO A 99 -23.14 -8.33 0.46
CA PRO A 99 -24.26 -9.14 0.00
C PRO A 99 -23.90 -10.05 -1.18
N ALA A 100 -24.66 -11.12 -1.35
CA ALA A 100 -24.51 -12.03 -2.48
C ALA A 100 -24.53 -11.28 -3.82
N ARG A 101 -23.63 -11.65 -4.73
CA ARG A 101 -23.54 -11.08 -6.10
C ARG A 101 -23.49 -9.55 -6.15
N SER A 102 -22.93 -8.91 -5.13
CA SER A 102 -22.95 -7.46 -4.97
C SER A 102 -21.57 -6.89 -4.64
N SER A 103 -21.44 -5.58 -4.80
CA SER A 103 -20.24 -4.82 -4.41
C SER A 103 -20.48 -3.99 -3.16
N VAL A 104 -19.41 -3.79 -2.39
CA VAL A 104 -19.34 -2.78 -1.33
C VAL A 104 -18.04 -2.00 -1.49
N THR A 105 -18.10 -0.67 -1.32
CA THR A 105 -16.91 0.18 -1.29
C THR A 105 -16.50 0.41 0.16
N LEU A 106 -15.26 0.05 0.47
CA LEU A 106 -14.61 0.36 1.74
C LEU A 106 -14.08 1.79 1.72
N TYR A 107 -14.12 2.44 2.87
CA TYR A 107 -13.55 3.78 3.06
C TYR A 107 -12.68 3.81 4.31
N GLY A 108 -11.50 4.41 4.17
CA GLY A 108 -10.56 4.70 5.25
C GLY A 108 -10.14 6.16 5.21
N SER A 109 -9.81 6.73 6.37
CA SER A 109 -9.32 8.09 6.47
C SER A 109 -8.22 8.15 7.53
N ALA A 110 -7.04 8.61 7.15
CA ALA A 110 -5.94 8.81 8.07
C ALA A 110 -6.25 9.97 9.02
N ASN A 111 -5.91 9.84 10.30
CA ASN A 111 -5.99 10.95 11.27
C ASN A 111 -4.66 11.73 11.39
N PHE A 112 -3.81 11.64 10.37
CA PHE A 112 -2.49 12.24 10.33
C PHE A 112 -2.21 12.83 8.94
N LEU A 113 -1.41 13.89 8.94
CA LEU A 113 -0.95 14.57 7.72
C LEU A 113 0.21 13.79 7.11
N GLY A 114 0.34 13.85 5.78
CA GLY A 114 1.51 13.29 5.07
C GLY A 114 1.44 11.79 4.79
N ALA A 115 0.25 11.19 4.74
CA ALA A 115 0.09 9.85 4.18
C ALA A 115 0.16 9.91 2.66
N HIS A 116 1.15 9.22 2.08
CA HIS A 116 1.42 9.23 0.64
C HIS A 116 1.21 7.87 -0.01
N LYS A 117 1.17 6.79 0.78
CA LYS A 117 0.85 5.45 0.29
C LYS A 117 -0.13 4.78 1.25
N VAL A 118 -0.90 3.83 0.72
CA VAL A 118 -1.87 3.06 1.47
C VAL A 118 -1.82 1.59 1.07
N ARG A 119 -2.00 0.70 2.05
CA ARG A 119 -2.15 -0.73 1.84
C ARG A 119 -3.44 -1.22 2.49
N LEU A 120 -4.27 -1.91 1.74
CA LEU A 120 -5.46 -2.59 2.24
C LEU A 120 -5.13 -4.05 2.56
N TYR A 121 -5.41 -4.49 3.79
CA TYR A 121 -5.31 -5.88 4.21
C TYR A 121 -6.71 -6.48 4.40
N LEU A 122 -6.98 -7.63 3.79
CA LEU A 122 -8.27 -8.34 3.84
C LEU A 122 -8.10 -9.76 4.38
N TYR A 123 -8.96 -10.14 5.32
CA TYR A 123 -9.03 -11.48 5.92
C TYR A 123 -10.47 -11.82 6.34
N LEU A 124 -10.75 -13.10 6.62
CA LEU A 124 -12.08 -13.58 7.04
C LEU A 124 -12.27 -13.54 8.55
#